data_AF-A0A847ZDW3-F1
#
_entry.id   AF-A0A847ZDW3-F1
#
_cell.length_a   1.000
_cell.length_b   1.000
_cell.length_c   1.000
_cell.angle_alpha   90.00
_cell.angle_beta   90.00
_cell.angle_gamma   90.00
#
_symmetry.space_group_name_H-M   'P 1'
#
loop_
_entity.id
_entity.type
_entity.pdbx_description
1 polymer ?
#
loop_
_entity_poly.entity_id
_entity_poly.type
_entity_poly.pdbx_seq_one_letter_code
_entity_poly.pdbx_strand_id
1 'polypeptide(L)' 'MNVAVVLIIAVVLFFLAYRFYARFIAKLFDENDNRPTPACALRDDRDYVPTKPVVLFGHHFAGIAGGGP' A
#
# COMPACT_ATOMS: atom_id res chain seq x y z
N MET A 1 0.13 11.32 30.95
CA MET A 1 0.18 10.22 29.97
C MET A 1 1.43 10.40 29.13
N ASN A 2 2.35 9.43 29.11
CA ASN A 2 3.61 9.54 28.37
C ASN A 2 3.35 9.33 26.87
N VAL A 3 3.96 10.13 26.00
CA VAL A 3 3.89 10.01 24.53
C VAL A 3 4.25 8.60 24.07
N ALA A 4 5.20 7.94 24.74
CA ALA A 4 5.59 6.57 24.42
C ALA A 4 4.40 5.59 24.51
N VAL A 5 3.50 5.76 25.50
CA VAL A 5 2.32 4.91 25.67
C VAL A 5 1.35 5.11 24.52
N VAL A 6 1.13 6.35 24.11
CA VAL A 6 0.25 6.69 22.97
C VAL A 6 0.80 6.09 21.68
N LEU A 7 2.11 6.21 21.44
CA LEU A 7 2.77 5.63 20.26
C LEU A 7 2.64 4.10 20.21
N ILE A 8 2.86 3.42 21.33
CA ILE A 8 2.71 1.97 21.40
C ILE A 8 1.27 1.56 21.04
N ILE A 9 0.28 2.24 21.62
CA ILE A 9 -1.13 1.98 21.29
C ILE A 9 -1.41 2.21 19.80
N ALA A 10 -0.90 3.30 19.21
CA ALA A 10 -1.08 3.59 17.79
C ALA A 10 -0.47 2.49 16.91
N VAL A 11 0.75 2.04 17.20
CA VAL A 11 1.41 0.95 16.45
C VAL A 11 0.59 -0.33 16.53
N VAL A 12 0.09 -0.69 17.72
CA VAL A 12 -0.77 -1.87 17.91
C VAL A 12 -2.05 -1.74 17.08
N LEU A 13 -2.72 -0.59 17.11
CA LEU A 13 -3.93 -0.35 16.33
C LEU A 13 -3.67 -0.44 14.82
N PHE A 14 -2.59 0.17 14.32
CA PHE A 14 -2.22 0.08 12.91
C PHE A 14 -1.87 -1.35 12.49
N PHE A 15 -1.20 -2.11 13.37
CA PHE A 15 -0.92 -3.52 13.11
C PHE A 15 -2.20 -4.36 13.01
N LEU A 16 -3.15 -4.15 13.93
CA LEU A 16 -4.45 -4.82 13.90
C LEU A 16 -5.24 -4.42 12.65
N ALA A 17 -5.27 -3.14 12.30
CA ALA A 17 -5.91 -2.65 11.08
C ALA A 17 -5.29 -3.32 9.84
N TYR A 18 -3.96 -3.36 9.73
CA TYR A 18 -3.27 -4.06 8.64
C TYR A 18 -3.68 -5.55 8.59
N ARG A 19 -3.74 -6.24 9.73
CA ARG A 19 -4.01 -7.69 9.74
C ARG A 19 -5.46 -8.08 9.48
N PHE A 20 -6.42 -7.25 9.89
CA PHE A 20 -7.85 -7.57 9.80
C PHE A 20 -8.54 -6.79 8.68
N TYR A 21 -8.32 -5.48 8.61
CA TYR A 21 -8.98 -4.61 7.63
C TYR A 21 -8.40 -4.78 6.23
N ALA A 22 -7.09 -4.90 6.06
CA ALA A 22 -6.51 -5.11 4.72
C ALA A 22 -7.02 -6.41 4.07
N ARG A 23 -7.23 -7.48 4.86
CA ARG A 23 -7.80 -8.74 4.34
C ARG A 23 -9.27 -8.60 3.95
N PHE A 24 -10.03 -7.76 4.64
CA PHE A 24 -11.41 -7.44 4.24
C PHE A 24 -11.43 -6.70 2.90
N ILE A 25 -10.55 -5.70 2.75
CA ILE A 25 -10.40 -4.94 1.50
C ILE A 25 -9.95 -5.83 0.34
N ALA A 26 -8.94 -6.68 0.55
CA ALA A 26 -8.46 -7.63 -0.47
C ALA A 26 -9.61 -8.53 -1.00
N LYS A 27 -10.50 -8.98 -0.12
CA LYS A 27 -11.69 -9.76 -0.50
C LYS A 27 -12.72 -8.91 -1.27
N LEU A 28 -12.90 -7.65 -0.89
CA LEU A 28 -13.85 -6.75 -1.56
C LEU A 28 -13.46 -6.50 -3.02
N PHE A 29 -12.16 -6.44 -3.30
CA PHE A 29 -11.61 -6.18 -4.64
C PHE A 29 -11.23 -7.44 -5.43
N ASP A 30 -11.51 -8.65 -4.90
CA ASP A 30 -11.12 -9.92 -5.53
C ASP A 30 -9.63 -9.94 -5.94
N GLU A 31 -8.76 -9.52 -5.01
CA GLU A 31 -7.31 -9.51 -5.21
C GLU A 31 -6.81 -10.92 -5.51
N ASN A 32 -6.08 -11.07 -6.62
CA ASN A 32 -5.60 -12.37 -7.11
C ASN A 32 -4.17 -12.23 -7.62
N ASP A 33 -3.23 -12.78 -6.85
CA ASP A 33 -1.78 -12.74 -7.14
C ASP A 33 -1.40 -13.46 -8.45
N ASN A 34 -2.27 -14.30 -8.99
CA ASN A 34 -2.03 -14.98 -10.28
C ASN A 34 -2.40 -14.11 -11.48
N ARG A 35 -3.06 -12.96 -11.28
CA ARG A 35 -3.39 -12.02 -12.36
C ARG A 35 -2.21 -11.06 -12.56
N PRO A 36 -1.51 -11.08 -13.70
CA PRO A 36 -0.46 -10.11 -13.96
C PRO A 36 -1.05 -8.70 -14.02
N THR A 37 -0.32 -7.72 -13.48
CA THR A 37 -0.73 -6.31 -13.58
C THR A 37 -0.71 -5.85 -15.04
N PRO A 38 -1.49 -4.81 -15.41
CA PRO A 38 -1.47 -4.25 -16.76
C PRO A 38 -0.07 -3.85 -17.22
N ALA A 39 0.77 -3.35 -16.31
CA ALA A 39 2.16 -3.02 -16.60
C ALA A 39 2.96 -4.21 -17.17
N CYS A 40 2.65 -5.43 -16.74
CA CYS A 40 3.28 -6.65 -17.23
C CYS A 40 2.54 -7.24 -18.44
N ALA A 41 1.21 -7.24 -18.44
CA ALA A 41 0.39 -7.90 -19.46
C ALA A 41 0.24 -7.09 -20.76
N LEU A 42 0.25 -5.77 -20.68
CA LEU A 42 0.03 -4.83 -21.79
C LEU A 42 1.28 -3.97 -22.07
N ARG A 43 2.47 -4.49 -21.72
CA ARG A 43 3.72 -3.75 -21.76
C ARG A 43 3.97 -3.11 -23.14
N ASP A 44 4.13 -1.80 -23.15
CA ASP A 44 4.43 -0.99 -24.35
C ASP A 44 5.65 -0.07 -24.18
N ASP A 45 6.30 -0.13 -23.00
CA ASP A 45 7.44 0.71 -22.62
C ASP A 45 7.17 2.23 -22.68
N ARG A 46 5.89 2.64 -22.66
CA ARG A 46 5.42 4.04 -22.58
C ARG A 46 4.39 4.23 -21.48
N ASP A 47 3.20 3.67 -21.65
CA ASP A 47 2.08 3.78 -20.69
C ASP A 47 2.08 2.61 -19.70
N TYR A 48 2.58 1.44 -20.11
CA TYR A 48 2.65 0.20 -19.33
C TYR A 48 4.10 -0.26 -19.19
N VAL A 49 4.72 0.09 -18.06
CA VAL A 49 6.13 -0.24 -17.76
C VAL A 49 6.24 -1.00 -16.43
N PRO A 50 6.70 -2.27 -16.43
CA PRO A 50 6.96 -3.01 -15.21
C PRO A 50 7.95 -2.27 -14.31
N THR A 51 7.53 -1.98 -13.08
CA THR A 51 8.33 -1.19 -12.13
C THR A 51 8.50 -1.97 -10.82
N LYS A 52 9.67 -1.81 -10.19
CA LYS A 52 9.95 -2.45 -8.89
C LYS A 52 8.97 -1.92 -7.83
N PRO A 53 8.38 -2.78 -6.98
CA PRO A 53 7.40 -2.36 -5.98
C PRO A 53 7.89 -1.25 -5.03
N VAL A 54 9.18 -1.24 -4.67
CA VAL A 54 9.77 -0.20 -3.80
C VAL A 54 9.72 1.18 -4.45
N VAL A 55 9.91 1.25 -5.77
CA VAL A 55 9.85 2.51 -6.52
C VAL A 55 8.41 3.02 -6.59
N LEU A 56 7.45 2.12 -6.86
CA LEU A 56 6.01 2.45 -6.84
C LEU A 56 5.59 2.93 -5.45
N PHE A 57 6.01 2.23 -4.40
CA PHE A 57 5.74 2.63 -3.01
C PHE A 57 6.26 4.04 -2.73
N GLY A 58 7.49 4.37 -3.14
CA GLY A 58 8.04 5.71 -2.98
C GLY A 58 7.20 6.80 -3.65
N HIS A 59 6.73 6.56 -4.88
CA HIS A 59 5.87 7.51 -5.60
C HIS A 59 4.51 7.69 -4.92
N HIS A 60 3.86 6.59 -4.55
CA HIS A 60 2.57 6.64 -3.85
C HIS A 60 2.70 7.31 -2.48
N PHE A 61 3.71 6.93 -1.71
CA PHE A 61 3.98 7.52 -0.40
C PHE A 61 4.27 9.01 -0.52
N ALA A 62 5.11 9.43 -1.46
CA ALA A 62 5.38 10.85 -1.69
C ALA A 62 4.12 11.62 -2.08
N GLY A 63 3.23 11.04 -2.90
CA GLY A 63 1.95 11.65 -3.24
C GLY A 63 1.00 11.82 -2.05
N ILE A 64 0.96 10.84 -1.13
CA ILE A 64 0.12 10.90 0.09
C ILE A 64 0.75 11.83 1.13
N ALA A 65 2.04 11.71 1.37
CA ALA A 65 2.79 12.45 2.38
C ALA A 65 3.01 13.92 2.01
N GLY A 66 3.13 14.21 0.70
CA GLY A 66 3.34 15.56 0.19
C GLY A 66 2.13 16.49 0.38
N GLY A 67 0.97 15.96 0.74
CA GLY A 67 -0.24 16.75 1.04
C GLY A 67 -0.37 17.20 2.51
N GLY A 68 0.58 16.88 3.39
CA GLY A 68 0.62 17.43 4.75
C GLY A 68 1.08 18.90 4.77
N PRO A 69 0.81 19.67 5.85
CA PRO A 69 1.28 21.06 5.95
C PRO A 69 2.79 21.19 5.83
#